data_AF-A0A2Y4D4D9-F1
#
_entry.id   AF-A0A2Y4D4D9-F1
#
_cell.length_a   1.000
_cell.length_b   1.000
_cell.length_c   1.000
_cell.angle_alpha   90.00
_cell.angle_beta   90.00
_cell.angle_gamma   90.00
#
_symmetry.space_group_name_H-M   'P 1'
#
loop_
_entity.id
_entity.type
_entity.pdbx_description
1 polymer ?
#
loop_
_entity_poly.entity_id
_entity_poly.type
_entity_poly.pdbx_seq_one_letter_code
_entity_poly.pdbx_strand_id
1 'polypeptide(L)'
;MDIIFYHPTFDTQWWIEALRKAIPQARVRAWKSGDNDSADYVLVWHPPVEMLAGRDLKAVFALGAGVDSILSKLQAHPEMLNPSVPLFRLEDTGMGEQMQEYAVSQVLHWFRRFDDYRIQQNSSHWQPLPEYHREDFTIGILGAGVLGCKVAQSLQT
;
A
#
# COMPACT_ATOMS: atom_id res chain seq x y z
N MET A 1 5.61 16.30 20.53
CA MET A 1 4.65 15.18 20.36
C MET A 1 5.42 13.87 20.47
N ASP A 2 4.76 12.80 20.90
CA ASP A 2 5.32 11.45 21.01
C ASP A 2 4.75 10.54 19.92
N ILE A 3 5.64 9.87 19.20
CA ILE A 3 5.29 8.96 18.11
C ILE A 3 5.85 7.58 18.42
N ILE A 4 4.98 6.57 18.37
CA ILE A 4 5.41 5.17 18.42
C ILE A 4 5.33 4.53 17.03
N PHE A 5 6.37 3.79 16.68
CA PHE A 5 6.51 3.11 15.39
C PHE A 5 6.57 1.60 15.59
N TYR A 6 5.85 0.86 14.76
CA TYR A 6 5.94 -0.59 14.68
C TYR A 6 5.75 -1.08 13.25
N HIS A 7 6.72 -1.87 12.78
CA HIS A 7 6.59 -2.63 11.54
C HIS A 7 7.34 -3.96 11.71
N PRO A 8 6.77 -5.11 11.28
CA PRO A 8 7.37 -6.41 11.52
C PRO A 8 8.67 -6.64 10.75
N THR A 9 8.86 -5.97 9.60
CA THR A 9 9.95 -6.26 8.66
C THR A 9 10.72 -5.06 8.13
N PHE A 10 10.31 -3.82 8.43
CA PHE A 10 11.00 -2.63 7.90
C PHE A 10 12.21 -2.32 8.77
N ASP A 11 13.17 -1.60 8.17
CA ASP A 11 14.27 -1.00 8.93
C ASP A 11 13.71 0.06 9.90
N THR A 12 13.53 -0.37 11.15
CA THR A 12 12.95 0.45 12.20
C THR A 12 13.83 1.67 12.51
N GLN A 13 15.15 1.51 12.48
CA GLN A 13 16.06 2.58 12.86
C GLN A 13 16.05 3.68 11.80
N TRP A 14 16.07 3.29 10.53
CA TRP A 14 15.96 4.23 9.41
C TRP A 14 14.66 5.06 9.50
N TRP A 15 13.52 4.40 9.75
CA TRP A 15 12.23 5.08 9.88
C TRP A 15 12.20 6.08 11.04
N ILE A 16 12.73 5.69 12.21
CA ILE A 16 12.80 6.58 13.37
C ILE A 16 13.63 7.82 13.06
N GLU A 17 14.78 7.65 12.42
CA GLU A 17 15.65 8.77 12.05
C GLU A 17 15.03 9.66 10.97
N ALA A 18 14.38 9.07 9.97
CA ALA A 18 13.67 9.81 8.94
C ALA A 18 12.52 10.63 9.52
N LEU A 19 11.71 10.04 10.42
CA LEU A 19 10.61 10.73 11.10
C LEU A 19 11.11 11.87 11.98
N ARG A 20 12.22 11.68 12.71
CA ARG A 20 12.84 12.76 13.50
C ARG A 20 13.37 13.89 12.62
N LYS A 21 13.91 13.59 11.44
CA LYS A 21 14.36 14.61 10.48
C LYS A 21 13.17 15.39 9.88
N ALA A 22 12.11 14.68 9.51
CA ALA A 22 10.90 15.29 8.94
C ALA A 22 10.07 16.07 9.98
N ILE A 23 10.12 15.64 11.26
CA ILE A 23 9.38 16.25 12.37
C ILE A 23 10.35 16.44 13.56
N PRO A 24 11.22 17.47 13.53
CA PRO A 24 12.29 17.64 14.53
C PRO A 24 11.82 17.77 15.99
N GLN A 25 10.59 18.24 16.20
CA GLN A 25 9.95 18.38 17.51
C GLN A 25 9.28 17.10 18.03
N ALA A 26 9.27 16.01 17.24
CA ALA A 26 8.69 14.74 17.63
C ALA A 26 9.73 13.85 18.35
N ARG A 27 9.31 13.25 19.46
CA ARG A 27 10.02 12.16 20.10
C ARG A 27 9.50 10.86 19.50
N VAL A 28 10.31 10.25 18.65
CA VAL A 28 9.96 9.01 17.95
C VAL A 28 10.66 7.83 18.62
N ARG A 29 9.92 6.75 18.91
CA ARG A 29 10.48 5.51 19.46
C ARG A 29 9.87 4.27 18.81
N ALA A 30 10.64 3.19 18.78
CA ALA A 30 10.12 1.88 18.41
C ALA A 30 9.26 1.35 19.55
N TRP A 31 8.02 0.92 19.27
CA TRP A 31 7.22 0.23 20.27
C TRP A 31 7.77 -1.18 20.51
N LYS A 32 7.72 -1.63 21.76
CA LYS A 32 8.03 -3.00 22.21
C LYS A 32 6.94 -3.45 23.18
N SER A 33 6.74 -4.76 23.31
CA SER A 33 5.80 -5.29 24.32
C SER A 33 6.19 -4.77 25.71
N GLY A 34 5.21 -4.34 26.50
CA GLY A 34 5.37 -3.65 27.77
C GLY A 34 5.51 -2.12 27.69
N ASP A 35 5.69 -1.52 26.51
CA ASP A 35 5.69 -0.06 26.36
C ASP A 35 4.25 0.47 26.49
N ASN A 36 3.98 1.06 27.66
CA ASN A 36 2.74 1.74 28.03
C ASN A 36 2.91 3.26 28.17
N ASP A 37 4.07 3.80 27.80
CA ASP A 37 4.32 5.24 27.90
C ASP A 37 3.40 6.00 26.95
N SER A 38 3.03 7.24 27.30
CA SER A 38 2.14 8.06 26.49
C SER A 38 2.62 8.22 25.04
N ALA A 39 1.68 8.33 24.10
CA ALA A 39 1.93 8.55 22.69
C ALA A 39 0.82 9.44 22.11
N ASP A 40 1.19 10.39 21.25
CA ASP A 40 0.23 11.20 20.50
C ASP A 40 -0.20 10.49 19.21
N TYR A 41 0.76 9.87 18.50
CA TYR A 41 0.55 9.25 17.20
C TYR A 41 1.19 7.87 17.10
N VAL A 42 0.61 7.04 16.23
CA VAL A 42 1.09 5.68 15.98
C VAL A 42 1.27 5.44 14.50
N LEU A 43 2.42 4.90 14.10
CA LEU A 43 2.69 4.40 12.75
C LEU A 43 2.83 2.87 12.82
N VAL A 44 1.93 2.14 12.13
CA VAL A 44 1.79 0.68 12.30
C VAL A 44 1.59 -0.09 11.02
N TRP A 45 2.12 -1.32 11.01
CA TRP A 45 1.69 -2.40 10.13
C TRP A 45 1.55 -3.69 10.94
N HIS A 46 0.41 -4.38 10.80
CA HIS A 46 0.08 -5.59 11.59
C HIS A 46 0.33 -5.43 13.10
N PRO A 47 -0.22 -4.40 13.77
CA PRO A 47 0.10 -4.13 15.17
C PRO A 47 -0.38 -5.25 16.11
N PRO A 48 0.34 -5.53 17.20
CA PRO A 48 -0.19 -6.25 18.35
C PRO A 48 -1.33 -5.46 18.99
N VAL A 49 -2.33 -6.16 19.56
CA VAL A 49 -3.46 -5.50 20.25
C VAL A 49 -2.98 -4.63 21.40
N GLU A 50 -2.01 -5.14 22.18
CA GLU A 50 -1.34 -4.46 23.30
C GLU A 50 -0.82 -3.06 22.93
N MET A 51 -0.37 -2.87 21.68
CA MET A 51 0.21 -1.61 21.24
C MET A 51 -0.79 -0.46 21.22
N LEU A 52 -2.06 -0.74 20.89
CA LEU A 52 -3.08 0.28 20.65
C LEU A 52 -4.13 0.34 21.76
N ALA A 53 -4.41 -0.79 22.40
CA ALA A 53 -5.50 -0.92 23.37
C ALA A 53 -5.36 0.09 24.52
N GLY A 54 -6.45 0.78 24.84
CA GLY A 54 -6.52 1.74 25.95
C GLY A 54 -5.76 3.06 25.73
N ARG A 55 -5.22 3.32 24.53
CA ARG A 55 -4.55 4.60 24.22
C ARG A 55 -5.51 5.60 23.59
N ASP A 56 -5.60 6.79 24.18
CA ASP A 56 -6.29 7.94 23.60
C ASP A 56 -5.34 8.70 22.65
N LEU A 57 -5.19 8.15 21.45
CA LEU A 57 -4.29 8.65 20.41
C LEU A 57 -4.95 9.79 19.62
N LYS A 58 -4.13 10.72 19.11
CA LYS A 58 -4.61 11.74 18.17
C LYS A 58 -4.85 11.18 16.78
N ALA A 59 -4.07 10.20 16.34
CA ALA A 59 -4.31 9.42 15.12
C ALA A 59 -3.46 8.15 15.05
N VAL A 60 -3.92 7.18 14.25
CA VAL A 60 -3.16 6.01 13.81
C VAL A 60 -2.93 6.10 12.31
N PHE A 61 -1.71 5.85 11.86
CA PHE A 61 -1.32 5.77 10.45
C PHE A 61 -0.93 4.33 10.12
N ALA A 62 -1.74 3.66 9.29
CA ALA A 62 -1.38 2.38 8.71
C ALA A 62 -0.33 2.58 7.61
N LEU A 63 0.79 1.85 7.69
CA LEU A 63 1.92 1.92 6.77
C LEU A 63 1.68 1.12 5.47
N GLY A 64 0.52 1.33 4.85
CA GLY A 64 0.17 0.74 3.56
C GLY A 64 -1.14 1.29 2.99
N ALA A 65 -1.42 0.95 1.72
CA ALA A 65 -2.66 1.34 1.06
C ALA A 65 -3.87 0.53 1.56
N GLY A 66 -3.66 -0.76 1.87
CA GLY A 66 -4.67 -1.65 2.42
C GLY A 66 -4.77 -1.52 3.94
N VAL A 67 -5.99 -1.54 4.45
CA VAL A 67 -6.31 -1.50 5.90
C VAL A 67 -7.14 -2.71 6.34
N ASP A 68 -7.31 -3.71 5.47
CA ASP A 68 -8.07 -4.93 5.72
C ASP A 68 -7.58 -5.67 6.97
N SER A 69 -6.26 -5.80 7.15
CA SER A 69 -5.69 -6.53 8.29
C SER A 69 -5.94 -5.86 9.64
N ILE A 70 -5.82 -4.53 9.72
CA ILE A 70 -6.09 -3.78 10.96
C ILE A 70 -7.59 -3.72 11.26
N LEU A 71 -8.44 -3.55 10.25
CA LEU A 71 -9.90 -3.53 10.43
C LEU A 71 -10.45 -4.90 10.83
N SER A 72 -9.96 -5.98 10.21
CA SER A 72 -10.31 -7.35 10.61
C SER A 72 -9.89 -7.64 12.06
N LYS A 73 -8.69 -7.18 12.45
CA LYS A 73 -8.23 -7.31 13.83
C LYS A 73 -9.06 -6.47 14.80
N LEU A 74 -9.45 -5.25 14.44
CA LEU A 74 -10.34 -4.40 15.24
C LEU A 74 -11.74 -5.02 15.40
N GLN A 75 -12.24 -5.70 14.38
CA GLN A 75 -13.51 -6.44 14.47
C GLN A 75 -13.42 -7.59 15.48
N ALA A 76 -12.28 -8.29 15.54
CA ALA A 76 -12.04 -9.36 16.51
C ALA A 76 -11.69 -8.84 17.92
N HIS A 77 -11.10 -7.64 18.00
CA HIS A 77 -10.62 -6.98 19.22
C HIS A 77 -11.10 -5.51 19.26
N PRO A 78 -12.38 -5.24 19.55
CA PRO A 78 -12.92 -3.88 19.55
C PRO A 78 -12.24 -2.94 20.55
N GLU A 79 -11.66 -3.50 21.62
CA GLU A 79 -10.87 -2.79 22.62
C GLU A 79 -9.53 -2.25 22.09
N MET A 80 -9.08 -2.75 20.94
CA MET A 80 -7.77 -2.41 20.36
C MET A 80 -7.67 -0.93 19.99
N LEU A 81 -8.74 -0.31 19.48
CA LEU A 81 -8.69 1.07 19.04
C LEU A 81 -9.99 1.79 19.39
N ASN A 82 -9.86 2.86 20.17
CA ASN A 82 -11.01 3.68 20.57
C ASN A 82 -11.65 4.32 19.30
N PRO A 83 -12.98 4.26 19.13
CA PRO A 83 -13.69 4.87 17.99
C PRO A 83 -13.42 6.36 17.78
N SER A 84 -12.99 7.09 18.82
CA SER A 84 -12.61 8.51 18.72
C SER A 84 -11.29 8.73 17.97
N VAL A 85 -10.47 7.69 17.80
CA VAL A 85 -9.14 7.78 17.19
C VAL A 85 -9.27 7.67 15.68
N PRO A 86 -8.88 8.71 14.92
CA PRO A 86 -8.92 8.65 13.47
C PRO A 86 -7.83 7.71 12.93
N LEU A 87 -8.21 6.85 11.99
CA LEU A 87 -7.34 5.92 11.27
C LEU A 87 -7.07 6.42 9.85
N PHE A 88 -5.80 6.61 9.53
CA PHE A 88 -5.31 7.00 8.21
C PHE A 88 -4.55 5.84 7.56
N ARG A 89 -4.49 5.86 6.23
CA ARG A 89 -3.72 4.92 5.39
C ARG A 89 -2.80 5.71 4.45
N LEU A 90 -1.83 5.04 3.83
CA LEU A 90 -1.03 5.70 2.80
C LEU A 90 -1.85 5.84 1.52
N GLU A 91 -2.02 7.08 1.07
CA GLU A 91 -2.69 7.40 -0.19
C GLU A 91 -1.67 7.82 -1.25
N ASP A 92 -1.62 7.06 -2.34
CA ASP A 92 -0.64 7.18 -3.41
C ASP A 92 0.80 6.99 -2.92
N THR A 93 1.45 8.01 -2.35
CA THR A 93 2.87 7.98 -1.90
C THR A 93 3.83 7.30 -2.90
N GLY A 94 3.57 7.43 -4.21
CA GLY A 94 4.35 6.79 -5.28
C GLY A 94 3.86 5.41 -5.71
N MET A 95 2.85 4.83 -5.04
CA MET A 95 2.21 3.58 -5.44
C MET A 95 1.38 3.75 -6.71
N GLY A 96 0.84 4.96 -6.97
CA GLY A 96 0.07 5.23 -8.17
C GLY A 96 0.90 5.02 -9.44
N GLU A 97 2.10 5.60 -9.48
CA GLU A 97 3.04 5.46 -10.60
C GLU A 97 3.46 3.99 -10.79
N GLN A 98 3.82 3.28 -9.71
CA GLN A 98 4.14 1.86 -9.77
C GLN A 98 2.99 1.02 -10.36
N MET A 99 1.74 1.34 -10.01
CA MET A 99 0.56 0.67 -10.58
C MET A 99 0.37 0.99 -12.06
N GLN A 100 0.66 2.22 -12.49
CA GLN A 100 0.63 2.62 -13.89
C GLN A 100 1.69 1.85 -14.68
N GLU A 101 2.93 1.83 -14.22
CA GLU A 101 4.04 1.11 -14.85
C GLU A 101 3.70 -0.36 -15.05
N TYR A 102 3.19 -1.01 -13.99
CA TYR A 102 2.79 -2.41 -14.04
C TYR A 102 1.64 -2.63 -15.03
N ALA A 103 0.56 -1.87 -14.90
CA ALA A 103 -0.64 -2.05 -15.72
C ALA A 103 -0.39 -1.75 -17.20
N VAL A 104 0.26 -0.63 -17.52
CA VAL A 104 0.58 -0.24 -18.89
C VAL A 104 1.50 -1.26 -19.54
N SER A 105 2.56 -1.67 -18.85
CA SER A 105 3.49 -2.69 -19.36
C SER A 105 2.75 -3.98 -19.74
N GLN A 106 1.95 -4.53 -18.82
CA GLN A 106 1.32 -5.83 -19.03
C GLN A 106 0.15 -5.77 -20.02
N VAL A 107 -0.64 -4.69 -20.01
CA VAL A 107 -1.70 -4.48 -21.00
C VAL A 107 -1.09 -4.40 -22.40
N LEU A 108 -0.03 -3.63 -22.60
CA LEU A 108 0.64 -3.54 -23.90
C LEU A 108 1.29 -4.86 -24.28
N HIS A 109 1.85 -5.61 -23.33
CA HIS A 109 2.42 -6.93 -23.57
C HIS A 109 1.40 -7.88 -24.21
N TRP A 110 0.20 -7.98 -23.63
CA TRP A 110 -0.88 -8.81 -24.18
C TRP A 110 -1.45 -8.24 -25.48
N PHE A 111 -1.69 -6.93 -25.54
CA PHE A 111 -2.22 -6.28 -26.74
C PHE A 111 -1.29 -6.46 -27.96
N ARG A 112 0.02 -6.54 -27.73
CA ARG A 112 1.05 -6.79 -28.76
C ARG A 112 1.40 -8.26 -28.94
N ARG A 113 0.69 -9.17 -28.26
CA ARG A 113 0.82 -10.63 -28.41
C ARG A 113 2.21 -11.15 -28.11
N PHE A 114 2.94 -10.51 -27.19
CA PHE A 114 4.31 -10.92 -26.85
C PHE A 114 4.36 -12.31 -26.20
N ASP A 115 3.28 -12.72 -25.54
CA ASP A 115 3.04 -14.07 -25.07
C ASP A 115 2.95 -15.09 -26.22
N ASP A 116 2.16 -14.81 -27.26
CA ASP A 116 2.09 -15.69 -28.44
C ASP A 116 3.43 -15.78 -29.17
N TYR A 117 4.10 -14.64 -29.36
CA TYR A 117 5.42 -14.60 -29.98
C TYR A 117 6.46 -15.33 -29.13
N ARG A 118 6.35 -15.30 -27.80
CA ARG A 118 7.24 -16.07 -26.94
C ARG A 118 7.06 -17.57 -27.14
N ILE A 119 5.82 -18.05 -27.32
CA ILE A 119 5.54 -19.46 -27.64
C ILE A 119 6.19 -19.83 -28.99
N GLN A 120 5.99 -19.02 -30.04
CA GLN A 120 6.61 -19.27 -31.34
C GLN A 120 8.15 -19.29 -31.26
N GLN A 121 8.73 -18.34 -30.53
CA GLN A 121 10.18 -18.23 -30.34
C GLN A 121 10.76 -19.50 -29.70
N ASN A 122 10.09 -20.07 -28.69
CA ASN A 122 10.53 -21.31 -28.04
C ASN A 122 10.57 -22.51 -29.00
N SER A 123 9.76 -22.48 -30.07
CA SER A 123 9.78 -23.47 -31.15
C SER A 123 10.62 -23.04 -32.36
N SER A 124 11.38 -21.94 -32.25
CA SER A 124 12.12 -21.32 -33.37
C SER A 124 11.25 -21.09 -34.61
N HIS A 125 9.97 -20.82 -34.40
CA HIS A 125 9.00 -20.60 -35.46
C HIS A 125 8.85 -19.10 -35.72
N TRP A 126 8.90 -18.71 -36.99
CA TRP A 126 8.72 -17.31 -37.41
C TRP A 126 7.40 -17.17 -38.15
N GLN A 127 6.38 -16.62 -37.49
CA GLN A 127 5.08 -16.37 -38.09
C GLN A 127 4.47 -15.07 -37.54
N PRO A 128 4.43 -14.00 -38.36
CA PRO A 128 3.67 -12.79 -38.01
C PRO A 128 2.21 -13.14 -37.71
N LEU A 129 1.67 -12.54 -36.65
CA LEU A 129 0.29 -12.72 -36.21
C LEU A 129 -0.55 -11.47 -36.54
N PRO A 130 -1.87 -11.63 -36.79
CA PRO A 130 -2.79 -10.51 -36.87
C PRO A 130 -2.72 -9.64 -35.61
N GLU A 131 -2.76 -8.32 -35.79
CA GLU A 131 -2.85 -7.37 -34.69
C GLU A 131 -4.23 -7.39 -34.04
N TYR A 132 -4.29 -7.03 -32.76
CA TYR A 132 -5.55 -6.75 -32.09
C TYR A 132 -5.97 -5.29 -32.34
N HIS A 133 -7.27 -5.06 -32.39
CA HIS A 133 -7.85 -3.73 -32.47
C HIS A 133 -8.34 -3.28 -31.09
N ARG A 134 -8.32 -1.97 -30.83
CA ARG A 134 -8.68 -1.40 -29.52
C ARG A 134 -10.17 -1.57 -29.19
N GLU A 135 -11.03 -1.58 -30.20
CA GLU A 135 -12.49 -1.78 -30.04
C GLU A 135 -12.83 -3.16 -29.46
N ASP A 136 -11.99 -4.17 -29.72
CA ASP A 136 -12.12 -5.53 -29.17
C ASP A 136 -11.37 -5.72 -27.85
N PHE A 137 -10.71 -4.67 -27.33
CA PHE A 137 -9.80 -4.74 -26.18
C PHE A 137 -10.21 -3.78 -25.05
N THR A 138 -11.48 -3.86 -24.64
CA THR A 138 -12.00 -3.05 -23.52
C THR A 138 -11.35 -3.49 -22.20
N ILE A 139 -10.77 -2.54 -21.47
CA ILE A 139 -10.11 -2.77 -20.18
C ILE A 139 -11.06 -2.44 -19.02
N GLY A 140 -11.42 -3.44 -18.23
CA GLY A 140 -12.18 -3.27 -16.99
C GLY A 140 -11.27 -3.06 -15.78
N ILE A 141 -11.53 -2.04 -14.98
CA ILE A 141 -10.82 -1.77 -13.72
C ILE A 141 -11.77 -2.01 -12.55
N LEU A 142 -11.53 -3.08 -11.78
CA LEU A 142 -12.31 -3.39 -10.58
C LEU A 142 -11.81 -2.55 -9.40
N GLY A 143 -12.53 -1.45 -9.14
CA GLY A 143 -12.26 -0.50 -8.07
C GLY A 143 -11.73 0.84 -8.61
N ALA A 144 -12.53 1.90 -8.48
CA ALA A 144 -12.22 3.24 -8.98
C ALA A 144 -11.73 4.19 -7.87
N GLY A 145 -10.86 3.69 -6.99
CA GLY A 145 -10.22 4.48 -5.93
C GLY A 145 -8.94 5.17 -6.41
N VAL A 146 -8.10 5.60 -5.47
CA VAL A 146 -6.84 6.32 -5.73
C VAL A 146 -5.98 5.64 -6.81
N LEU A 147 -5.73 4.33 -6.67
CA LEU A 147 -4.88 3.58 -7.62
C LEU A 147 -5.61 3.25 -8.92
N GLY A 148 -6.89 2.86 -8.84
CA GLY A 148 -7.70 2.54 -10.01
C GLY A 148 -7.84 3.71 -10.98
N CYS A 149 -8.05 4.92 -10.45
CA CYS A 149 -8.09 6.14 -11.25
C CYS A 149 -6.74 6.45 -11.91
N LYS A 150 -5.61 6.26 -11.21
CA LYS A 150 -4.27 6.44 -11.79
C LYS A 150 -4.02 5.49 -12.96
N VAL A 151 -4.39 4.22 -12.81
CA VAL A 151 -4.29 3.21 -13.86
C VAL A 151 -5.21 3.54 -15.03
N ALA A 152 -6.45 3.95 -14.77
CA ALA A 152 -7.39 4.35 -15.82
C ALA A 152 -6.83 5.51 -16.66
N GLN A 153 -6.28 6.53 -15.99
CA GLN A 153 -5.67 7.69 -16.66
C GLN A 153 -4.50 7.31 -17.55
N SER A 154 -3.64 6.38 -17.13
CA SER A 154 -2.47 5.97 -17.93
C SER A 154 -2.83 5.06 -19.10
N LEU A 155 -3.99 4.40 -19.06
CA LEU A 155 -4.50 3.55 -20.13
C LEU A 155 -5.47 4.28 -21.07
N GLN A 156 -5.81 5.52 -20.76
CA GLN A 156 -6.72 6.34 -21.54
C GLN A 156 -6.02 6.77 -22.84
N THR A 157 -6.68 6.47 -23.96
CA THR A 157 -6.30 6.92 -25.31
C THR A 157 -7.00 8.21 -25.68
#